data_AF-A0A1Y5F0Y6-F1
#
_entry.id   AF-A0A1Y5F0Y6-F1
#
_cell.length_a   1.000
_cell.length_b   1.000
_cell.length_c   1.000
_cell.angle_alpha   90.00
_cell.angle_beta   90.00
_cell.angle_gamma   90.00
#
_symmetry.space_group_name_H-M   'P 1'
#
loop_
_entity.id
_entity.type
_entity.pdbx_description
1 polymer ?
#
loop_
_entity_poly.entity_id
_entity_poly.type
_entity_poly.pdbx_seq_one_letter_code
_entity_poly.pdbx_strand_id
1 'polypeptide(L)'
;MKLNILLIGLFAVGFVQADVYKYINKQGKTAYSDRPVAGAEKVIVPPVMTYEAPVITVAPTKIIEQNKSPFEQHIPYQFLEITAPRAEGTVRSNEGILN
;
A
#
# COMPACT_ATOMS: atom_id res chain seq x y z
N MET A 1 14.48 -23.88 36.21
CA MET A 1 15.50 -24.01 35.13
C MET A 1 14.97 -24.60 33.84
N LYS A 2 14.29 -25.76 33.85
CA LYS A 2 13.81 -26.41 32.61
C LYS A 2 12.83 -25.56 31.78
N LEU A 3 11.91 -24.85 32.44
CA LEU A 3 10.94 -23.98 31.78
C LEU A 3 11.60 -22.76 31.11
N ASN A 4 12.62 -22.18 31.74
CA ASN A 4 13.34 -21.03 31.20
C ASN A 4 14.15 -21.42 29.96
N ILE A 5 14.71 -22.64 29.93
CA ILE A 5 15.41 -23.18 28.75
C ILE A 5 14.44 -23.42 27.59
N LEU A 6 13.25 -23.96 27.88
CA LEU A 6 12.18 -24.14 26.87
C LEU A 6 11.74 -22.80 26.27
N LEU A 7 11.55 -21.78 27.12
CA LEU A 7 11.08 -20.47 26.69
C LEU A 7 12.11 -19.76 25.80
N ILE A 8 13.40 -19.84 26.15
CA ILE A 8 14.49 -19.28 25.33
C ILE A 8 14.60 -19.99 23.97
N GLY A 9 14.43 -21.32 23.94
CA GLY A 9 14.42 -22.08 22.69
C GLY A 9 13.28 -21.69 21.74
N LEU A 10 12.12 -21.34 22.28
CA LEU A 10 10.94 -20.98 21.47
C LEU A 10 11.14 -19.64 20.72
N PHE A 11 11.82 -18.67 21.31
CA PHE A 11 12.07 -17.37 20.68
C PHE A 11 13.18 -17.38 19.62
N ALA A 12 14.03 -18.42 19.59
CA ALA A 12 15.15 -18.51 18.65
C ALA A 12 14.75 -18.96 17.22
N VAL A 13 13.54 -19.50 17.02
CA VAL A 13 13.12 -20.10 15.74
C VAL A 13 12.70 -19.06 14.69
N GLY A 14 12.45 -17.81 15.10
CA GLY A 14 11.88 -16.77 14.22
C GLY A 14 12.85 -16.08 13.25
N PHE A 15 14.15 -16.37 13.28
CA PHE A 15 15.16 -15.64 12.51
C PHE A 15 15.61 -16.33 11.20
N VAL A 16 14.89 -17.34 10.72
CA VAL A 16 15.19 -17.93 9.40
C VAL A 16 14.65 -17.01 8.31
N GLN A 17 15.50 -16.12 7.82
CA GLN A 17 15.28 -15.40 6.57
C GLN A 17 15.49 -16.40 5.42
N ALA A 18 14.44 -16.64 4.62
CA ALA A 18 14.53 -17.55 3.48
C ALA A 18 15.20 -16.85 2.30
N ASP A 19 16.50 -17.10 2.12
CA ASP A 19 17.22 -16.68 0.92
C ASP A 19 16.75 -17.50 -0.29
N VAL A 20 16.45 -16.82 -1.41
CA VAL A 20 16.04 -17.46 -2.65
C VAL A 20 17.18 -17.41 -3.65
N TYR A 21 17.45 -18.54 -4.32
CA TYR A 21 18.51 -18.67 -5.32
C TYR A 21 17.92 -19.05 -6.67
N LYS A 22 18.44 -18.48 -7.75
CA LYS A 22 18.06 -18.77 -9.14
C LYS A 22 19.20 -19.47 -9.85
N TYR A 23 18.90 -20.55 -10.57
CA TYR A 23 19.89 -21.30 -11.35
C TYR A 23 19.27 -21.93 -12.61
N ILE A 24 20.13 -22.43 -13.50
CA ILE A 24 19.72 -23.20 -14.66
C ILE A 24 19.82 -24.69 -14.32
N ASN A 25 18.70 -25.41 -14.43
CA ASN A 25 18.66 -26.84 -14.13
C ASN A 25 19.28 -27.68 -15.27
N LYS A 26 19.38 -29.00 -15.05
CA LYS A 26 19.98 -29.94 -16.03
C LYS A 26 19.25 -29.97 -17.38
N GLN A 27 18.01 -29.50 -17.43
CA GLN A 27 17.18 -29.42 -18.62
C GLN A 27 17.29 -28.05 -19.32
N GLY A 28 18.21 -27.18 -18.88
CA GLY A 28 18.41 -25.85 -19.46
C GLY A 28 17.34 -24.83 -19.08
N LYS A 29 16.50 -25.11 -18.07
CA LYS A 29 15.41 -24.23 -17.63
C LYS A 29 15.76 -23.50 -16.33
N THR A 30 15.26 -22.28 -16.20
CA THR A 30 15.33 -21.52 -14.95
C THR A 30 14.56 -22.23 -13.84
N ALA A 31 15.23 -22.41 -12.69
CA ALA A 31 14.65 -22.97 -11.47
C ALA A 31 15.05 -22.12 -10.26
N TYR A 32 14.30 -22.29 -9.16
CA TYR A 32 14.50 -21.57 -7.90
C TYR A 32 14.69 -22.56 -6.74
N SER A 33 15.50 -22.18 -5.75
CA SER A 33 15.83 -23.00 -4.57
C SER A 33 15.93 -22.12 -3.32
N ASP A 34 15.51 -22.67 -2.18
CA ASP A 34 15.69 -22.12 -0.83
C ASP A 34 17.08 -22.42 -0.25
N ARG A 35 17.87 -23.24 -0.95
CA ARG A 35 19.26 -23.60 -0.60
C ARG A 35 20.22 -23.19 -1.72
N PRO A 36 21.47 -22.82 -1.38
CA PRO A 36 22.48 -22.52 -2.37
C PRO A 36 22.78 -23.77 -3.20
N VAL A 37 22.73 -23.63 -4.53
CA VAL A 37 23.12 -24.65 -5.51
C VAL A 37 24.36 -24.15 -6.24
N ALA A 38 25.26 -25.04 -6.65
CA ALA A 38 26.46 -24.66 -7.39
C ALA A 38 26.09 -23.88 -8.68
N GLY A 39 26.67 -22.68 -8.84
CA GLY A 39 26.37 -21.78 -9.95
C GLY A 39 25.04 -21.02 -9.84
N ALA A 40 24.36 -21.08 -8.70
CA ALA A 40 23.16 -20.30 -8.46
C ALA A 40 23.48 -18.87 -8.04
N GLU A 41 22.69 -17.92 -8.51
CA GLU A 41 22.75 -16.52 -8.11
C GLU A 41 21.68 -16.22 -7.05
N LYS A 42 22.05 -15.46 -6.02
CA LYS A 42 21.11 -15.05 -4.97
C LYS A 42 20.12 -14.03 -5.55
N VAL A 43 18.83 -14.28 -5.36
CA VAL A 43 17.74 -13.39 -5.77
C VAL A 43 17.61 -12.28 -4.74
N ILE A 44 17.82 -11.04 -5.17
CA ILE A 44 17.57 -9.85 -4.35
C ILE A 44 16.12 -9.42 -4.58
N VAL A 45 15.28 -9.61 -3.58
CA VAL A 45 13.88 -9.14 -3.63
C VAL A 45 13.86 -7.66 -3.26
N PRO A 46 13.36 -6.77 -4.13
CA PRO A 46 13.23 -5.36 -3.78
C PRO A 46 12.26 -5.21 -2.60
N PRO A 47 12.42 -4.16 -1.77
CA PRO A 47 11.50 -3.89 -0.68
C PRO A 47 10.07 -3.71 -1.21
N VAL A 48 9.09 -4.07 -0.38
CA VAL A 48 7.68 -3.90 -0.72
C VAL A 48 7.41 -2.42 -1.01
N MET A 49 6.71 -2.15 -2.11
CA MET A 49 6.28 -0.80 -2.44
C MET A 49 5.16 -0.38 -1.49
N THR A 50 5.53 0.40 -0.47
CA THR A 50 4.60 0.98 0.48
C THR A 50 4.29 2.43 0.12
N TYR A 51 3.07 2.86 0.40
CA TYR A 51 2.66 4.26 0.25
C TYR A 51 2.86 5.00 1.57
N GLU A 52 3.51 6.16 1.53
CA GLU A 52 3.53 7.13 2.62
C GLU A 52 2.57 8.26 2.29
N ALA A 53 1.61 8.51 3.20
CA ALA A 53 0.70 9.64 3.05
C ALA A 53 1.48 10.96 3.23
N PRO A 54 1.21 11.99 2.40
CA PRO A 54 1.84 13.29 2.59
C PRO A 54 1.45 13.88 3.95
N VAL A 55 2.44 14.43 4.64
CA VAL A 55 2.21 15.17 5.89
C VAL A 55 1.49 16.46 5.53
N ILE A 56 0.22 16.56 5.94
CA ILE A 56 -0.54 17.81 5.78
C ILE A 56 -0.02 18.79 6.83
N THR A 57 0.84 19.72 6.41
CA THR A 57 1.17 20.88 7.23
C THR A 57 -0.07 21.76 7.26
N VAL A 58 -0.88 21.63 8.32
CA VAL A 58 -1.94 22.61 8.59
C VAL A 58 -1.25 23.95 8.84
N ALA A 59 -1.26 24.82 7.83
CA ALA A 59 -0.92 26.22 8.03
C ALA A 59 -1.82 26.74 9.17
N PRO A 60 -1.28 27.53 10.11
CA PRO A 60 -2.13 28.15 11.12
C PRO A 60 -3.24 28.89 10.37
N THR A 61 -4.48 28.50 10.64
CA THR A 61 -5.66 29.15 10.07
C THR A 61 -5.48 30.64 10.31
N LYS A 62 -5.15 31.39 9.25
CA LYS A 62 -5.32 32.83 9.27
C LYS A 62 -6.79 32.99 9.60
N ILE A 63 -7.08 33.55 10.77
CA ILE A 63 -8.42 34.06 11.06
C ILE A 63 -8.59 35.15 10.02
N ILE A 64 -9.14 34.78 8.86
CA ILE A 64 -9.72 35.72 7.94
C ILE A 64 -10.86 36.27 8.78
N GLU A 65 -10.73 37.50 9.27
CA GLU A 65 -11.89 38.25 9.73
C GLU A 65 -12.88 38.18 8.57
N GLN A 66 -13.87 37.31 8.74
CA GLN A 66 -14.93 37.13 7.79
C GLN A 66 -15.60 38.48 7.73
N ASN A 67 -15.26 39.26 6.70
CA ASN A 67 -15.99 40.45 6.35
C ASN A 67 -17.43 39.96 6.26
N LYS A 68 -18.25 40.32 7.25
CA LYS A 68 -19.68 40.06 7.27
C LYS A 68 -20.28 40.91 6.17
N SER A 69 -20.03 40.51 4.93
CA SER A 69 -21.02 40.67 3.88
C SER A 69 -22.34 40.18 4.46
N PRO A 70 -23.45 40.91 4.31
CA PRO A 70 -24.74 40.42 4.76
C PRO A 70 -24.87 39.00 4.25
N PHE A 71 -25.03 38.05 5.19
CA PHE A 71 -25.25 36.66 4.87
C PHE A 71 -26.42 36.66 3.90
N GLU A 72 -26.15 36.47 2.61
CA GLU A 72 -27.18 36.05 1.68
C GLU A 72 -27.77 34.79 2.31
N GLN A 73 -29.05 34.87 2.68
CA GLN A 73 -29.76 33.75 3.26
C GLN A 73 -29.53 32.57 2.32
N HIS A 74 -28.79 31.57 2.79
CA HIS A 74 -28.51 30.39 1.99
C HIS A 74 -29.84 29.69 1.73
N ILE A 75 -30.36 29.82 0.52
CA ILE A 75 -31.56 29.12 0.09
C ILE A 75 -31.14 27.65 -0.10
N PRO A 76 -31.65 26.71 0.71
CA PRO A 76 -31.29 25.32 0.55
C PRO A 76 -31.86 24.77 -0.75
N TYR A 77 -31.13 23.85 -1.37
CA TYR A 77 -31.64 23.08 -2.51
C TYR A 77 -32.87 22.29 -2.07
N GLN A 78 -33.96 22.38 -2.83
CA GLN A 78 -35.16 21.57 -2.61
C GLN A 78 -35.02 20.17 -3.22
N PHE A 79 -34.24 20.03 -4.30
CA PHE A 79 -34.04 18.79 -5.02
C PHE A 79 -32.63 18.74 -5.63
N LEU A 80 -32.05 17.55 -5.63
CA LEU A 80 -30.74 17.23 -6.21
C LEU A 80 -30.90 15.97 -7.05
N GLU A 81 -30.47 16.03 -8.30
CA GLU A 81 -30.44 14.88 -9.21
C GLU A 81 -29.01 14.64 -9.71
N ILE A 82 -28.57 13.39 -9.62
CA ILE A 82 -27.28 12.95 -10.14
C ILE A 82 -27.52 12.43 -11.57
N THR A 83 -27.08 13.19 -12.57
CA THR A 83 -27.23 12.82 -14.00
C THR A 83 -26.15 11.86 -14.48
N ALA A 84 -24.97 11.88 -13.83
CA ALA A 84 -23.85 10.98 -14.07
C ALA A 84 -23.03 10.74 -12.78
N PRO A 85 -22.47 9.52 -12.60
CA PRO A 85 -22.77 8.34 -13.39
C PRO A 85 -24.23 7.90 -13.17
N ARG A 86 -24.81 7.26 -14.18
CA ARG A 86 -26.10 6.57 -14.02
C ARG A 86 -25.95 5.43 -13.01
N ALA A 87 -27.06 4.84 -12.57
CA ALA A 87 -27.02 3.63 -11.75
C ALA A 87 -26.11 2.58 -12.40
N GLU A 88 -25.19 2.01 -11.62
CA GLU A 88 -24.13 1.08 -12.06
C GLU A 88 -23.14 1.64 -13.10
N GLY A 89 -23.10 2.97 -13.28
CA GLY A 89 -22.14 3.64 -14.15
C GLY A 89 -20.80 3.88 -13.44
N THR A 90 -19.71 3.84 -14.20
CA THR A 90 -18.37 4.09 -13.68
C THR A 90 -18.03 5.58 -13.70
N VAL A 91 -17.50 6.10 -12.60
CA VAL A 91 -16.91 7.46 -12.54
C VAL A 91 -15.64 7.55 -13.39
N ARG A 92 -14.91 6.44 -13.54
CA ARG A 92 -13.64 6.36 -14.26
C ARG A 92 -13.47 5.00 -14.95
N SER A 93 -12.96 5.02 -16.18
CA SER A 93 -12.58 3.84 -16.94
C SER A 93 -11.15 3.36 -16.63
N ASN A 94 -10.85 2.11 -16.96
CA ASN A 94 -9.53 1.49 -16.75
C ASN A 94 -8.43 2.18 -17.59
N GLU A 95 -8.84 2.78 -18.71
CA GLU A 95 -8.03 3.57 -19.64
C GLU A 95 -7.80 5.00 -19.12
N GLY A 96 -8.39 5.38 -17.97
CA GLY A 96 -8.23 6.68 -17.35
C GLY A 96 -9.20 7.76 -17.85
N ILE A 97 -10.27 7.38 -18.54
CA ILE A 97 -11.30 8.30 -19.03
C ILE A 97 -12.33 8.56 -17.92
N LEU A 98 -12.71 9.82 -17.69
CA LEU A 98 -13.74 10.22 -16.73
C LEU A 98 -15.08 10.39 -17.45
N ASN A 99 -16.17 9.94 -16.84
CA ASN A 99 -17.54 10.07 -17.37
C ASN A 99 -18.38 11.04 -16.55
#